data_AF-A0A8T7AU28-F1
#
_entry.id   AF-A0A8T7AU28-F1
#
_cell.length_a   1.000
_cell.length_b   1.000
_cell.length_c   1.000
_cell.angle_alpha   90.00
_cell.angle_beta   90.00
_cell.angle_gamma   90.00
#
_symmetry.space_group_name_H-M   'P 1'
#
loop_
_entity.id
_entity.type
_entity.pdbx_description
1 polymer ?
#
loop_
_entity_poly.entity_id
_entity_poly.type
_entity_poly.pdbx_seq_one_letter_code
_entity_poly.pdbx_strand_id
1 'polypeptide(L)'
;MVLFAVDCSAAHRSQQLLHGCQVFDPGEVFGDQIAPAQWDELRKNRQLQLARANALQEKNVSRLEVPGVPPGVVSGLQAQMQADLSVTGAVGTGQYNPNLLQLFQEIKGKVQKCPITFNTREDIGRSLKKGHSGGESMVQGMVGKHAFAITGIFEENVMRKRKFIQACNPWGSYGRGYSESAGGGPKLTAKEIKSGQFWLELGDFASLVSGISFGNELQLT
;
A
#
# COMPACT_ATOMS: atom_id res chain seq x y z
N MET A 1 46.66 -23.84 -17.92
CA MET A 1 45.20 -24.00 -17.75
C MET A 1 44.96 -24.39 -16.31
N VAL A 2 44.70 -23.39 -15.47
CA VAL A 2 44.63 -23.52 -14.01
C VAL A 2 43.18 -23.20 -13.64
N LEU A 3 42.45 -24.20 -13.12
CA LEU A 3 41.14 -24.00 -12.52
C LEU A 3 41.32 -23.24 -11.21
N PHE A 4 40.78 -22.03 -11.11
CA PHE A 4 40.51 -21.39 -9.83
C PHE A 4 39.12 -21.82 -9.36
N ALA A 5 39.09 -22.68 -8.34
CA ALA A 5 37.91 -22.87 -7.52
C ALA A 5 37.85 -21.68 -6.55
N VAL A 6 36.80 -20.86 -6.67
CA VAL A 6 36.49 -19.85 -5.66
C VAL A 6 35.75 -20.54 -4.52
N ASP A 7 36.39 -20.53 -3.37
CA ASP A 7 35.95 -21.08 -2.10
C ASP A 7 34.72 -20.31 -1.60
N CYS A 8 33.56 -20.96 -1.57
CA CYS A 8 32.29 -20.43 -1.07
C CYS A 8 32.14 -20.74 0.43
N SER A 9 33.07 -20.25 1.26
CA SER A 9 33.06 -20.49 2.72
C SER A 9 32.88 -19.20 3.55
N ALA A 10 31.93 -18.36 3.16
CA ALA A 10 31.45 -17.23 3.98
C ALA A 10 29.92 -17.12 4.09
N ALA A 11 29.17 -18.22 3.87
CA ALA A 11 27.71 -18.22 3.88
C ALA A 11 27.08 -19.02 5.05
N HIS A 12 27.80 -19.23 6.17
CA HIS A 12 27.34 -20.10 7.26
C HIS A 12 27.49 -19.52 8.68
N ARG A 13 27.32 -18.19 8.85
CA ARG A 13 27.22 -17.56 10.20
C ARG A 13 26.19 -16.43 10.29
N SER A 14 25.00 -16.62 9.74
CA SER A 14 23.87 -15.71 9.99
C SER A 14 22.49 -16.40 10.06
N GLN A 15 22.46 -17.73 10.23
CA GLN A 15 21.20 -18.50 10.33
C GLN A 15 20.76 -18.86 11.76
N GLN A 16 21.39 -18.34 12.82
CA GLN A 16 21.04 -18.69 14.22
C GLN A 16 20.46 -17.55 15.07
N LEU A 17 20.04 -16.43 14.47
CA LEU A 17 19.30 -15.36 15.18
C LEU A 17 17.98 -14.97 14.48
N LEU A 18 17.33 -15.93 13.82
CA LEU A 18 15.97 -15.77 13.27
C LEU A 18 14.97 -16.79 13.88
N HIS A 19 15.21 -17.24 15.11
CA HIS A 19 14.19 -17.94 15.88
C HIS A 19 13.15 -16.94 16.42
N GLY A 20 12.22 -16.52 15.57
CA GLY A 20 11.09 -15.68 15.97
C GLY A 20 10.33 -14.98 14.84
N CYS A 21 10.89 -14.90 13.63
CA CYS A 21 10.11 -14.45 12.48
C CYS A 21 9.38 -15.65 11.87
N GLN A 22 8.12 -15.84 12.24
CA GLN A 22 7.20 -16.60 11.41
C GLN A 22 7.20 -15.94 10.03
N VAL A 23 7.81 -16.61 9.05
CA VAL A 23 7.63 -16.27 7.64
C VAL A 23 6.13 -16.35 7.40
N PHE A 24 5.50 -15.19 7.23
CA PHE A 24 4.12 -15.12 6.80
C PHE A 24 4.09 -15.67 5.37
N ASP A 25 3.64 -16.91 5.20
CA ASP A 25 3.29 -17.46 3.91
C ASP A 25 1.93 -16.87 3.52
N PRO A 26 1.87 -15.96 2.52
CA PRO A 26 0.60 -15.37 2.10
C PRO A 26 -0.35 -16.43 1.53
N GLY A 27 0.13 -17.64 1.19
CA GLY A 27 -0.69 -18.69 0.59
C GLY A 27 -1.66 -19.40 1.55
N GLU A 28 -1.38 -19.45 2.86
CA GLU A 28 -2.16 -20.28 3.80
C GLU A 28 -3.41 -19.60 4.40
N VAL A 29 -3.61 -18.28 4.22
CA VAL A 29 -4.71 -17.55 4.89
C VAL A 29 -5.92 -17.29 3.96
N PHE A 30 -5.87 -17.67 2.69
CA PHE A 30 -6.89 -17.25 1.70
C PHE A 30 -7.65 -18.40 1.01
N GLY A 31 -7.96 -19.47 1.75
CA GLY A 31 -8.78 -20.59 1.26
C GLY A 31 -10.29 -20.48 1.59
N ASP A 32 -11.11 -20.33 0.55
CA ASP A 32 -12.42 -21.00 0.35
C ASP A 32 -13.60 -20.82 1.32
N GLN A 33 -13.86 -19.63 1.88
CA GLN A 33 -15.04 -19.44 2.75
C GLN A 33 -16.05 -18.36 2.32
N ILE A 34 -16.18 -18.04 1.03
CA ILE A 34 -17.27 -17.15 0.57
C ILE A 34 -18.26 -17.95 -0.28
N ALA A 35 -19.48 -18.10 0.23
CA ALA A 35 -20.55 -18.83 -0.44
C ALA A 35 -20.94 -18.14 -1.77
N PRO A 36 -21.32 -18.90 -2.82
CA PRO A 36 -21.75 -18.35 -4.12
C PRO A 36 -22.77 -17.19 -4.03
N ALA A 37 -23.75 -17.29 -3.13
CA ALA A 37 -24.75 -16.24 -2.93
C ALA A 37 -24.16 -14.91 -2.42
N GLN A 38 -23.12 -14.95 -1.59
CA GLN A 38 -22.44 -13.75 -1.11
C GLN A 38 -21.69 -13.04 -2.26
N TRP A 39 -21.26 -13.78 -3.29
CA TRP A 39 -20.63 -13.20 -4.47
C TRP A 39 -21.59 -12.38 -5.34
N ASP A 40 -22.83 -12.84 -5.51
CA ASP A 40 -23.81 -12.11 -6.31
C ASP A 40 -24.24 -10.80 -5.64
N GLU A 41 -24.35 -10.81 -4.31
CA GLU A 41 -24.62 -9.61 -3.54
C GLU A 41 -23.47 -8.59 -3.66
N LEU A 42 -22.21 -9.04 -3.57
CA LEU A 42 -21.05 -8.18 -3.78
C LEU A 42 -21.00 -7.56 -5.18
N ARG A 43 -21.36 -8.33 -6.22
CA ARG A 43 -21.45 -7.83 -7.61
C ARG A 43 -22.53 -6.75 -7.74
N LYS A 44 -23.72 -6.98 -7.18
CA LYS A 44 -24.82 -6.00 -7.18
C LYS A 44 -24.44 -4.71 -6.44
N ASN A 45 -23.84 -4.85 -5.26
CA ASN A 45 -23.37 -3.70 -4.49
C ASN A 45 -22.31 -2.89 -5.25
N ARG A 46 -21.39 -3.56 -5.95
CA ARG A 46 -20.40 -2.89 -6.81
C ARG A 46 -21.06 -2.14 -7.97
N GLN A 47 -22.02 -2.76 -8.66
CA GLN A 47 -22.75 -2.09 -9.75
C GLN A 47 -23.51 -0.85 -9.26
N LEU A 48 -24.15 -0.93 -8.09
CA LEU A 48 -24.86 0.20 -7.50
C LEU A 48 -23.90 1.35 -7.13
N GLN A 49 -22.71 1.05 -6.61
CA GLN A 49 -21.71 2.06 -6.30
C GLN A 49 -21.21 2.78 -7.56
N LEU A 50 -20.95 2.02 -8.64
CA LEU A 50 -20.55 2.59 -9.93
C LEU A 50 -21.65 3.49 -10.51
N ALA A 51 -22.92 3.07 -10.44
CA ALA A 51 -24.05 3.87 -10.90
C ALA A 51 -24.18 5.20 -10.13
N ARG A 52 -23.99 5.17 -8.80
CA ARG A 52 -24.01 6.38 -7.96
C ARG A 52 -22.85 7.33 -8.27
N ALA A 53 -21.66 6.79 -8.50
CA ALA A 53 -20.49 7.59 -8.88
C ALA A 53 -20.72 8.29 -10.24
N ASN A 54 -21.24 7.56 -11.23
CA ASN A 54 -21.57 8.12 -12.54
C ASN A 54 -22.62 9.23 -12.45
N ALA A 55 -23.71 9.01 -11.70
CA ALA A 55 -24.76 10.01 -11.53
C ALA A 55 -24.25 11.30 -10.84
N LEU A 56 -23.35 11.16 -9.86
CA LEU A 56 -22.70 12.31 -9.23
C LEU A 56 -21.80 13.08 -10.21
N GLN A 57 -21.08 12.35 -11.06
CA GLN A 57 -20.23 12.92 -12.10
C GLN A 57 -21.06 13.70 -13.13
N GLU A 58 -22.17 13.15 -13.62
CA GLU A 58 -23.08 13.84 -14.55
C GLU A 58 -23.65 15.13 -13.93
N LYS A 59 -24.05 15.08 -12.65
CA LYS A 59 -24.53 16.26 -11.92
C LYS A 59 -23.46 17.33 -11.74
N ASN A 60 -22.19 16.94 -11.60
CA ASN A 60 -21.09 17.88 -11.47
C ASN A 60 -20.70 18.50 -12.82
N VAL A 61 -20.73 17.70 -13.90
CA VAL A 61 -20.46 18.18 -15.27
C VAL A 61 -21.47 19.25 -15.70
N SER A 62 -22.76 19.03 -15.44
CA SER A 62 -23.80 20.01 -15.79
C SER A 62 -23.69 21.34 -15.02
N ARG A 63 -22.99 21.37 -13.87
CA ARG A 63 -22.71 22.61 -13.14
C ARG A 63 -21.54 23.43 -13.70
N LEU A 64 -20.71 22.82 -14.55
CA LEU A 64 -19.54 23.46 -15.16
C LEU A 64 -19.88 24.17 -16.48
N GLU A 65 -21.05 23.88 -17.07
CA GLU A 65 -21.55 24.51 -18.29
C GLU A 65 -22.17 25.89 -18.00
N VAL A 66 -21.36 26.79 -17.44
CA VAL A 66 -21.77 28.18 -17.20
C VAL A 66 -21.40 29.03 -18.43
N PRO A 67 -22.32 29.86 -18.98
CA PRO A 67 -22.02 30.75 -20.08
C PRO A 67 -20.81 31.65 -19.77
N GLY A 68 -19.81 31.67 -20.65
CA GLY A 68 -18.61 32.51 -20.53
C GLY A 68 -17.35 31.78 -20.05
N VAL A 69 -17.41 30.50 -19.70
CA VAL A 69 -16.21 29.70 -19.41
C VAL A 69 -15.61 29.14 -20.71
N PRO A 70 -14.31 29.35 -20.99
CA PRO A 70 -13.68 28.77 -22.18
C PRO A 70 -13.74 27.23 -22.19
N PRO A 71 -14.02 26.58 -23.33
CA PRO A 71 -14.14 25.12 -23.43
C PRO A 71 -12.91 24.35 -22.92
N GLY A 72 -11.70 24.91 -23.10
CA GLY A 72 -10.46 24.31 -22.60
C GLY A 72 -10.33 24.26 -21.08
N VAL A 73 -10.99 25.17 -20.36
CA VAL A 73 -11.02 25.18 -18.89
C VAL A 73 -12.00 24.12 -18.38
N VAL A 74 -13.16 23.98 -19.04
CA VAL A 74 -14.15 22.94 -18.71
C VAL A 74 -13.57 21.54 -18.94
N SER A 75 -12.89 21.31 -20.06
CA SER A 75 -12.25 20.01 -20.34
C SER A 75 -11.11 19.70 -19.36
N GLY A 76 -10.29 20.71 -19.00
CA GLY A 76 -9.25 20.56 -17.98
C GLY A 76 -9.82 20.21 -16.59
N LEU A 77 -10.88 20.89 -16.18
CA LEU A 77 -11.57 20.61 -14.91
C LEU A 77 -12.25 19.24 -14.93
N GLN A 78 -12.85 18.82 -16.05
CA GLN A 78 -13.45 17.49 -16.17
C GLN A 78 -12.40 16.38 -16.09
N ALA A 79 -11.26 16.54 -16.76
CA ALA A 79 -10.15 15.59 -16.68
C ALA A 79 -9.58 15.51 -15.26
N GLN A 80 -9.39 16.65 -14.60
CA GLN A 80 -8.93 16.71 -13.21
C GLN A 80 -9.97 16.08 -12.27
N MET A 81 -11.25 16.38 -12.45
CA MET A 81 -12.32 15.78 -11.65
C MET A 81 -12.42 14.27 -11.87
N GLN A 82 -12.25 13.76 -13.09
CA GLN A 82 -12.21 12.31 -13.33
C GLN A 82 -10.99 11.65 -12.68
N ALA A 83 -9.83 12.32 -12.69
CA ALA A 83 -8.65 11.86 -11.97
C ALA A 83 -8.87 11.86 -10.45
N ASP A 84 -9.48 12.91 -9.90
CA ASP A 84 -9.74 13.07 -8.47
C ASP A 84 -10.93 12.22 -7.97
N LEU A 85 -11.94 11.98 -8.82
CA LEU A 85 -13.11 11.14 -8.56
C LEU A 85 -12.82 9.64 -8.67
N SER A 86 -11.63 9.26 -9.14
CA SER A 86 -11.15 7.89 -8.91
C SER A 86 -10.81 7.74 -7.42
N VAL A 87 -11.86 7.68 -6.60
CA VAL A 87 -11.77 7.52 -5.16
C VAL A 87 -11.06 6.19 -4.92
N THR A 88 -9.89 6.27 -4.28
CA THR A 88 -9.23 5.06 -3.79
C THR A 88 -10.19 4.38 -2.83
N GLY A 89 -10.47 3.10 -3.06
CA GLY A 89 -11.36 2.35 -2.20
C GLY A 89 -10.81 2.26 -0.78
N ALA A 90 -11.64 1.79 0.16
CA ALA A 90 -11.16 1.53 1.51
C ALA A 90 -9.96 0.56 1.51
N VAL A 91 -9.10 0.65 2.52
CA VAL A 91 -7.94 -0.24 2.70
C VAL A 91 -8.34 -1.71 2.57
N GLY A 92 -7.62 -2.44 1.73
CA GLY A 92 -7.87 -3.87 1.46
C GLY A 92 -8.84 -4.16 0.31
N THR A 93 -9.53 -3.16 -0.23
CA THR A 93 -10.50 -3.39 -1.32
C THR A 93 -9.85 -3.74 -2.66
N GLY A 94 -8.57 -3.42 -2.84
CA GLY A 94 -7.87 -3.59 -4.12
C GLY A 94 -8.28 -2.57 -5.20
N GLN A 95 -8.97 -1.50 -4.81
CA GLN A 95 -9.40 -0.43 -5.69
C GLN A 95 -8.48 0.77 -5.51
N TYR A 96 -7.67 1.06 -6.53
CA TYR A 96 -6.66 2.10 -6.51
C TYR A 96 -6.94 3.14 -7.60
N ASN A 97 -6.69 4.40 -7.29
CA ASN A 97 -6.70 5.44 -8.31
C ASN A 97 -5.50 5.26 -9.28
N PRO A 98 -5.57 5.80 -10.51
CA PRO A 98 -4.50 5.66 -11.50
C PRO A 98 -3.14 6.18 -11.01
N ASN A 99 -3.13 7.25 -10.23
CA ASN A 99 -1.90 7.84 -9.68
C ASN A 99 -1.18 6.89 -8.71
N LEU A 100 -1.93 6.18 -7.85
CA LEU A 100 -1.39 5.17 -6.94
C LEU A 100 -0.91 3.93 -7.69
N LEU A 101 -1.61 3.54 -8.76
CA LEU A 101 -1.14 2.45 -9.63
C LEU A 101 0.17 2.82 -10.31
N GLN A 102 0.28 4.04 -10.84
CA GLN A 102 1.51 4.54 -11.45
C GLN A 102 2.66 4.57 -10.44
N LEU A 103 2.42 5.11 -9.24
CA LEU A 103 3.40 5.13 -8.15
C LEU A 103 3.85 3.71 -7.78
N PHE A 104 2.91 2.77 -7.66
CA PHE A 104 3.23 1.39 -7.36
C PHE A 104 4.09 0.75 -8.46
N GLN A 105 3.80 0.99 -9.73
CA GLN A 105 4.63 0.50 -10.84
C GLN A 105 6.03 1.11 -10.82
N GLU A 106 6.14 2.40 -10.47
CA GLU A 106 7.43 3.05 -10.33
C GLU A 106 8.27 2.42 -9.21
N ILE A 107 7.68 2.22 -8.02
CA ILE A 107 8.35 1.54 -6.91
C ILE A 107 8.75 0.12 -7.32
N LYS A 108 7.85 -0.63 -7.95
CA LYS A 108 8.10 -1.99 -8.43
C LYS A 108 9.28 -2.06 -9.40
N GLY A 109 9.41 -1.10 -10.32
CA GLY A 109 10.52 -1.05 -11.27
C GLY A 109 11.87 -0.70 -10.63
N LYS A 110 11.88 0.00 -9.48
CA LYS A 110 13.09 0.55 -8.85
C LYS A 110 13.55 -0.19 -7.58
N VAL A 111 12.66 -0.88 -6.86
CA VAL A 111 12.94 -1.43 -5.51
C VAL A 111 14.12 -2.42 -5.48
N GLN A 112 14.40 -3.11 -6.58
CA GLN A 112 15.54 -4.05 -6.67
C GLN A 112 16.86 -3.39 -7.07
N LYS A 113 16.82 -2.14 -7.51
CA LYS A 113 17.95 -1.44 -8.15
C LYS A 113 18.41 -0.21 -7.37
N CYS A 114 17.48 0.43 -6.67
CA CYS A 114 17.70 1.67 -5.96
C CYS A 114 17.23 1.51 -4.51
N PRO A 115 17.94 2.09 -3.52
CA PRO A 115 17.37 2.24 -2.19
C PRO A 115 16.18 3.20 -2.27
N ILE A 116 15.03 2.79 -1.73
CA ILE A 116 13.81 3.60 -1.69
C ILE A 116 13.40 3.78 -0.23
N THR A 117 13.06 5.01 0.14
CA THR A 117 12.56 5.33 1.48
C THR A 117 11.28 6.15 1.38
N PHE A 118 10.47 6.11 2.43
CA PHE A 118 9.32 6.98 2.56
C PHE A 118 9.23 7.53 3.97
N ASN A 119 8.61 8.71 4.08
CA ASN A 119 8.31 9.35 5.35
C ASN A 119 6.81 9.31 5.60
N THR A 120 6.42 9.16 6.86
CA THR A 120 5.03 9.30 7.28
C THR A 120 4.69 10.75 7.61
N ARG A 121 3.39 11.08 7.56
CA ARG A 121 2.87 12.37 8.06
C ARG A 121 3.07 12.47 9.58
N GLU A 122 2.98 13.68 10.11
CA GLU A 122 3.02 13.90 11.56
C GLU A 122 1.76 13.33 12.24
N ASP A 123 0.59 13.65 11.69
CA ASP A 123 -0.68 13.07 12.10
C ASP A 123 -1.04 11.88 11.21
N ILE A 124 -0.88 10.67 11.75
CA ILE A 124 -1.27 9.40 11.15
C ILE A 124 -2.54 8.81 11.79
N GLY A 125 -3.31 9.65 12.49
CA GLY A 125 -4.53 9.29 13.19
C GLY A 125 -4.41 9.40 14.70
N ARG A 126 -5.48 8.96 15.39
CA ARG A 126 -5.58 9.05 16.85
C ARG A 126 -4.47 8.23 17.51
N SER A 127 -3.50 8.95 18.08
CA SER A 127 -2.37 8.38 18.80
C SER A 127 -2.85 7.41 19.90
N LEU A 128 -2.37 6.17 19.84
CA LEU A 128 -2.60 5.17 20.89
C LEU A 128 -1.44 5.13 21.88
N LYS A 129 -0.23 5.49 21.43
CA LYS A 129 1.02 5.48 22.21
C LYS A 129 1.94 6.62 21.73
N LYS A 130 2.87 7.04 22.59
CA LYS A 130 3.94 7.99 22.26
C LYS A 130 5.25 7.26 21.95
N GLY A 131 5.97 7.72 20.93
CA GLY A 131 7.25 7.16 20.46
C GLY A 131 8.43 7.34 21.42
N HIS A 132 9.47 6.54 21.20
CA HIS A 132 10.65 6.42 22.06
C HIS A 132 11.51 7.69 22.13
N SER A 133 11.63 8.46 21.04
CA SER A 133 12.68 9.47 20.90
C SER A 133 12.19 10.93 20.89
N GLY A 134 10.88 11.17 20.83
CA GLY A 134 10.37 12.55 20.69
C GLY A 134 8.87 12.75 20.87
N GLY A 135 8.15 11.75 21.41
CA GLY A 135 6.70 11.86 21.59
C GLY A 135 5.88 11.69 20.30
N GLU A 136 6.47 11.08 19.27
CA GLU A 136 5.83 10.80 17.98
C GLU A 136 4.53 10.02 18.15
N SER A 137 3.53 10.32 17.31
CA SER A 137 2.26 9.59 17.32
C SER A 137 2.47 8.17 16.80
N MET A 138 2.08 7.17 17.58
CA MET A 138 2.12 5.76 17.17
C MET A 138 0.69 5.21 17.04
N VAL A 139 0.38 4.65 15.86
CA VAL A 139 -0.97 4.14 15.53
C VAL A 139 -0.87 2.82 14.77
N GLN A 140 -1.35 1.74 15.41
CA GLN A 140 -1.49 0.41 14.80
C GLN A 140 -0.25 -0.05 14.02
N GLY A 141 0.94 0.10 14.61
CA GLY A 141 2.19 -0.33 13.98
C GLY A 141 2.87 0.67 13.06
N MET A 142 2.34 1.89 12.95
CA MET A 142 2.97 3.01 12.22
C MET A 142 3.38 4.13 13.16
N VAL A 143 4.49 4.79 12.84
CA VAL A 143 5.04 5.92 13.60
C VAL A 143 4.92 7.17 12.73
N GLY A 144 4.38 8.26 13.26
CA GLY A 144 4.27 9.55 12.58
C GLY A 144 5.62 10.27 12.55
N LYS A 145 5.86 11.09 11.52
CA LYS A 145 7.12 11.81 11.29
C LYS A 145 8.36 10.89 11.28
N HIS A 146 8.21 9.67 10.78
CA HIS A 146 9.25 8.65 10.80
C HIS A 146 9.59 8.15 9.40
N ALA A 147 10.84 7.75 9.20
CA ALA A 147 11.36 7.25 7.93
C ALA A 147 11.39 5.72 7.93
N PHE A 148 10.94 5.13 6.82
CA PHE A 148 10.94 3.70 6.57
C PHE A 148 11.65 3.39 5.24
N ALA A 149 12.29 2.23 5.15
CA ALA A 149 12.81 1.72 3.88
C ALA A 149 11.78 0.84 3.17
N ILE A 150 11.71 0.91 1.85
CA ILE A 150 10.94 -0.03 1.03
C ILE A 150 11.88 -1.14 0.57
N THR A 151 11.54 -2.39 0.90
CA THR A 151 12.41 -3.55 0.64
C THR A 151 11.83 -4.55 -0.35
N GLY A 152 10.55 -4.41 -0.71
CA GLY A 152 9.86 -5.41 -1.52
C GLY A 152 8.49 -4.99 -1.98
N ILE A 153 7.94 -5.75 -2.91
CA ILE A 153 6.62 -5.54 -3.51
C ILE A 153 5.92 -6.88 -3.61
N PHE A 154 4.62 -6.89 -3.32
CA PHE A 154 3.78 -8.06 -3.46
C PHE A 154 2.46 -7.67 -4.13
N GLU A 155 2.05 -8.49 -5.09
CA GLU A 155 0.76 -8.36 -5.77
C GLU A 155 -0.02 -9.64 -5.52
N GLU A 156 -1.19 -9.48 -4.94
CA GLU A 156 -2.09 -10.59 -4.73
C GLU A 156 -2.71 -10.98 -6.08
N ASN A 157 -2.56 -12.25 -6.47
CA ASN A 157 -3.09 -12.77 -7.74
C ASN A 157 -4.53 -13.30 -7.65
N VAL A 158 -5.25 -13.04 -6.57
CA VAL A 158 -6.67 -13.43 -6.41
C VAL A 158 -7.63 -12.30 -6.78
N MET A 159 -8.95 -12.53 -6.66
CA MET A 159 -10.01 -11.65 -7.16
C MET A 159 -9.86 -10.16 -6.83
N ARG A 160 -9.30 -9.82 -5.66
CA ARG A 160 -9.19 -8.41 -5.21
C ARG A 160 -7.97 -7.69 -5.80
N LYS A 161 -6.96 -8.41 -6.28
CA LYS A 161 -5.74 -7.84 -6.88
C LYS A 161 -5.06 -6.79 -5.99
N ARG A 162 -5.04 -7.03 -4.68
CA ARG A 162 -4.42 -6.13 -3.68
C ARG A 162 -2.94 -5.95 -3.97
N LYS A 163 -2.43 -4.77 -3.64
CA LYS A 163 -1.04 -4.38 -3.85
C LYS A 163 -0.42 -4.02 -2.51
N PHE A 164 0.75 -4.57 -2.24
CA PHE A 164 1.46 -4.40 -0.99
C PHE A 164 2.89 -3.96 -1.22
N ILE A 165 3.37 -3.11 -0.33
CA ILE A 165 4.73 -2.60 -0.28
C ILE A 165 5.36 -3.13 1.00
N GLN A 166 6.50 -3.81 0.91
CA GLN A 166 7.24 -4.23 2.09
C GLN A 166 7.98 -3.02 2.66
N ALA A 167 7.68 -2.68 3.91
CA ALA A 167 8.32 -1.61 4.65
C ALA A 167 9.22 -2.19 5.75
N CYS A 168 10.32 -1.50 6.02
CA CYS A 168 11.24 -1.79 7.09
C CYS A 168 11.39 -0.56 8.01
N ASN A 169 11.00 -0.72 9.26
CA ASN A 169 11.24 0.23 10.34
C ASN A 169 12.69 0.09 10.82
N PRO A 170 13.50 1.17 10.77
CA PRO A 170 14.89 1.14 11.22
C PRO A 170 15.06 0.77 12.71
N TRP A 171 14.01 0.84 13.53
CA TRP A 171 14.05 0.40 14.93
C TRP A 171 14.03 -1.13 15.10
N GLY A 172 13.89 -1.90 14.03
CA GLY A 172 13.86 -3.37 14.06
C GLY A 172 12.62 -3.96 14.72
N SER A 173 11.70 -3.12 15.20
CA SER A 173 10.44 -3.49 15.83
C SER A 173 9.35 -2.50 15.44
N TYR A 174 8.11 -2.77 15.86
CA TYR A 174 6.94 -1.92 15.60
C TYR A 174 6.60 -1.79 14.11
N GLY A 175 5.73 -2.70 13.65
CA GLY A 175 5.25 -2.75 12.28
C GLY A 175 3.76 -2.95 12.20
N ARG A 176 3.20 -2.82 10.99
CA ARG A 176 1.76 -2.98 10.75
C ARG A 176 1.44 -4.32 10.10
N GLY A 177 0.48 -5.02 10.66
CA GLY A 177 -0.14 -6.20 10.05
C GLY A 177 -1.62 -5.96 9.77
N TYR A 178 -2.24 -6.90 9.05
CA TYR A 178 -3.66 -6.84 8.70
C TYR A 178 -4.40 -8.11 9.11
N SER A 179 -5.69 -7.95 9.35
CA SER A 179 -6.67 -9.03 9.38
C SER A 179 -7.87 -8.66 8.52
N GLU A 180 -8.52 -9.64 7.91
CA GLU A 180 -9.81 -9.42 7.26
C GLU A 180 -10.83 -8.91 8.29
N SER A 181 -11.72 -8.02 7.86
CA SER A 181 -12.79 -7.52 8.72
C SER A 181 -13.77 -8.65 9.06
N ALA A 182 -14.20 -8.72 10.33
CA ALA A 182 -15.09 -9.78 10.85
C ALA A 182 -16.44 -9.88 10.10
N GLY A 183 -16.84 -8.84 9.36
CA GLY A 183 -18.05 -8.85 8.53
C GLY A 183 -17.91 -9.51 7.17
N GLY A 184 -16.80 -10.22 6.89
CA GLY A 184 -16.56 -10.88 5.59
C GLY A 184 -16.35 -9.93 4.40
N GLY A 185 -16.36 -8.62 4.67
CA GLY A 185 -16.15 -7.59 3.66
C GLY A 185 -14.68 -7.48 3.25
N PRO A 186 -14.38 -6.84 2.10
CA PRO A 186 -13.02 -6.77 1.56
C PRO A 186 -12.09 -5.81 2.30
N LYS A 187 -12.48 -5.33 3.47
CA LYS A 187 -11.73 -4.35 4.23
C LYS A 187 -10.70 -5.05 5.10
N LEU A 188 -9.49 -4.51 5.12
CA LEU A 188 -8.46 -4.93 6.05
C LEU A 188 -8.48 -4.02 7.28
N THR A 189 -8.37 -4.65 8.45
CA THR A 189 -8.19 -3.96 9.73
C THR A 189 -6.73 -4.00 10.11
N ALA A 190 -6.12 -2.82 10.28
CA ALA A 190 -4.72 -2.71 10.69
C ALA A 190 -4.53 -3.05 12.17
N LYS A 191 -3.42 -3.73 12.47
CA LYS A 191 -2.97 -4.06 13.83
C LYS A 191 -1.46 -3.89 13.96
N GLU A 192 -1.01 -3.56 15.16
CA GLU A 192 0.41 -3.53 15.48
C GLU A 192 0.97 -4.97 15.55
N ILE A 193 2.16 -5.18 14.98
CA ILE A 193 2.93 -6.42 15.08
C ILE A 193 4.34 -6.13 15.62
N LYS A 194 4.94 -7.13 16.30
CA LYS A 194 6.28 -7.04 16.89
C LYS A 194 7.39 -7.36 15.90
N SER A 195 7.34 -6.76 14.71
CA SER A 195 8.36 -6.90 13.66
C SER A 195 8.68 -5.53 13.06
N GLY A 196 9.96 -5.26 12.77
CA GLY A 196 10.36 -4.08 12.01
C GLY A 196 10.08 -4.22 10.52
N GLN A 197 9.94 -5.43 9.99
CA GLN A 197 9.62 -5.68 8.58
C GLN A 197 8.17 -6.15 8.43
N PHE A 198 7.44 -5.52 7.53
CA PHE A 198 6.01 -5.78 7.36
C PHE A 198 5.50 -5.38 5.97
N TRP A 199 4.35 -5.93 5.58
CA TRP A 199 3.67 -5.58 4.34
C TRP A 199 2.62 -4.52 4.61
N LEU A 200 2.68 -3.41 3.87
CA LEU A 200 1.73 -2.31 3.94
C LEU A 200 0.86 -2.31 2.68
N GLU A 201 -0.45 -2.29 2.84
CA GLU A 201 -1.40 -2.26 1.72
C GLU A 201 -1.35 -0.88 1.03
N LEU A 202 -1.42 -0.84 -0.30
CA LEU A 202 -1.16 0.37 -1.08
C LEU A 202 -2.11 1.53 -0.77
N GLY A 203 -3.38 1.27 -0.48
CA GLY A 203 -4.33 2.30 -0.04
C GLY A 203 -3.99 2.84 1.35
N ASP A 204 -3.57 1.98 2.27
CA ASP A 204 -3.08 2.37 3.59
C ASP A 204 -1.79 3.20 3.49
N PHE A 205 -0.83 2.74 2.67
CA PHE A 205 0.41 3.47 2.35
C PHE A 205 0.11 4.90 1.86
N ALA A 206 -0.80 5.06 0.91
CA ALA A 206 -1.19 6.36 0.38
C ALA A 206 -1.73 7.33 1.44
N SER A 207 -2.44 6.80 2.45
CA SER A 207 -3.02 7.60 3.53
C SER A 207 -1.99 8.08 4.54
N LEU A 208 -0.90 7.32 4.72
CA LEU A 208 0.11 7.53 5.76
C LEU A 208 1.31 8.35 5.28
N VAL A 209 1.65 8.25 4.00
CA VAL A 209 2.89 8.80 3.43
C VAL A 209 2.79 10.31 3.24
N SER A 210 3.87 11.00 3.58
CA SER A 210 4.09 12.43 3.31
C SER A 210 5.04 12.65 2.13
N GLY A 211 5.98 11.73 1.89
CA GLY A 211 6.90 11.79 0.76
C GLY A 211 7.68 10.50 0.56
N ILE A 212 8.21 10.31 -0.65
CA ILE A 212 8.99 9.14 -1.08
C ILE A 212 10.28 9.65 -1.71
N SER A 213 11.40 9.03 -1.37
CA SER A 213 12.71 9.36 -1.90
C SER A 213 13.32 8.13 -2.58
N PHE A 214 13.73 8.31 -3.83
CA PHE A 214 14.43 7.30 -4.63
C PHE A 214 15.92 7.65 -4.64
N GLY A 215 16.78 6.73 -4.18
CA GLY A 215 18.22 6.85 -4.31
C GLY A 215 18.73 6.49 -5.70
N ASN A 216 20.04 6.60 -5.88
CA ASN A 216 20.71 6.23 -7.14
C ASN A 216 20.70 4.72 -7.36
N GLU A 217 20.75 4.31 -8.63
CA GLU A 217 20.90 2.90 -9.00
C GLU A 217 22.25 2.36 -8.50
N LEU A 218 22.22 1.19 -7.87
CA LEU A 218 23.39 0.52 -7.33
C LEU A 218 24.21 -0.04 -8.50
N GLN A 219 25.37 0.56 -8.75
CA GLN A 219 26.35 0.01 -9.69
C GLN A 219 27.14 -1.08 -8.96
N LEU A 220 26.81 -2.33 -9.22
CA LEU A 220 27.63 -3.47 -8.79
C LEU A 220 28.85 -3.52 -9.71
N THR A 221 29.97 -2.99 -9.24
CA THR A 221 31.29 -3.12 -9.88
C THR A 221 31.95 -4.44 -9.54
#